data_AF-A0AA38CH50-F1
#
_entry.id   AF-A0AA38CH50-F1
#
_cell.length_a   1.000
_cell.length_b   1.000
_cell.length_c   1.000
_cell.angle_alpha   90.00
_cell.angle_beta   90.00
_cell.angle_gamma   90.00
#
_symmetry.space_group_name_H-M   'P 1'
#
loop_
_entity.id
_entity.type
_entity.pdbx_description
1 polymer ?
#
loop_
_entity_poly.entity_id
_entity_poly.type
_entity_poly.pdbx_seq_one_letter_code
_entity_poly.pdbx_strand_id
1 'polypeptide(L)' 'GYVDSDHAGSVDDRKSTTGYIFHLGSGPISWISKKQNVVSISSTEAEYRAARGAVCE' A
#
# COMPACT_ATOMS: atom_id res chain seq x y z
N GLY A 1 -5.57 8.89 8.05
CA GLY A 1 -5.05 7.52 7.93
C GLY A 1 -3.62 7.59 7.46
N TYR A 2 -2.90 6.48 7.58
CA TYR A 2 -1.55 6.33 7.04
C TYR A 2 -1.61 5.39 5.84
N VAL A 3 -0.77 5.62 4.85
CA VAL A 3 -0.61 4.77 3.67
C VAL A 3 0.87 4.65 3.38
N ASP A 4 1.30 3.46 2.98
CA ASP A 4 2.70 3.12 2.74
C ASP A 4 2.78 2.01 1.69
N SER A 5 3.92 1.93 1.00
CA SER A 5 4.24 0.77 0.19
C SER A 5 5.73 0.46 0.20
N ASP A 6 6.09 -0.81 0.37
CA ASP A 6 7.45 -1.23 0.08
C ASP A 6 7.75 -1.15 -1.44
N HIS A 7 9.03 -1.10 -1.81
CA HIS A 7 9.44 -1.22 -3.21
C HIS A 7 10.07 -2.58 -3.47
N ALA A 8 9.41 -3.38 -4.32
CA ALA A 8 9.87 -4.68 -4.75
C ALA A 8 10.28 -5.63 -3.60
N GLY A 9 9.50 -5.66 -2.52
CA GLY A 9 9.76 -6.48 -1.35
C GLY A 9 9.47 -7.97 -1.54
N SER A 10 8.61 -8.36 -2.49
CA SER A 10 8.43 -9.79 -2.81
C SER A 10 9.65 -10.35 -3.53
N VAL A 11 10.22 -11.43 -3.01
CA VAL A 11 11.38 -12.10 -3.61
C VAL A 11 11.00 -12.83 -4.91
N ASP A 12 9.80 -13.43 -4.95
CA ASP A 12 9.35 -14.26 -6.06
C ASP A 12 9.02 -13.45 -7.32
N ASP A 13 8.27 -12.36 -7.17
CA ASP A 13 7.75 -11.59 -8.31
C ASP A 13 8.12 -10.10 -8.28
N ARG A 14 8.92 -9.66 -7.29
CA ARG A 14 9.35 -8.26 -7.12
C ARG A 14 8.20 -7.27 -7.03
N LYS A 15 6.99 -7.72 -6.68
CA LYS A 15 5.86 -6.83 -6.44
C LYS A 15 5.96 -6.19 -5.07
N SER A 16 5.53 -4.94 -5.02
CA SER A 16 5.35 -4.16 -3.80
C SER A 16 4.12 -4.63 -3.03
N THR A 17 4.10 -4.41 -1.73
CA THR A 17 2.95 -4.55 -0.85
C THR A 17 2.50 -3.16 -0.43
N THR A 18 1.21 -2.90 -0.57
CA THR A 18 0.55 -1.68 -0.12
C THR A 18 -0.06 -1.92 1.24
N GLY A 19 0.14 -0.98 2.16
CA GLY A 19 -0.53 -0.94 3.45
C GLY A 19 -1.23 0.39 3.66
N TYR A 20 -2.40 0.36 4.31
CA TYR A 20 -2.99 1.57 4.87
C TYR A 20 -3.70 1.27 6.18
N ILE A 21 -3.92 2.31 6.98
CA ILE A 21 -4.73 2.25 8.21
C ILE A 21 -5.42 3.59 8.46
N PHE A 22 -6.73 3.57 8.61
CA PHE A 22 -7.57 4.71 8.97
C PHE A 22 -8.15 4.51 10.37
N HIS A 23 -8.13 5.57 11.17
CA HIS A 23 -8.58 5.57 12.55
C HIS A 23 -9.79 6.48 12.72
N LEU A 24 -10.71 6.10 13.61
CA LEU A 24 -11.76 6.96 14.14
C LEU A 24 -11.57 7.05 15.66
N GLY A 25 -11.27 8.25 16.16
CA GLY A 25 -10.81 8.42 17.53
C GLY A 25 -9.50 7.66 17.77
N SER A 26 -9.46 6.82 18.79
CA SER A 26 -8.29 6.00 19.14
C SER A 26 -8.27 4.62 18.48
N GLY A 27 -9.31 4.24 17.74
CA GLY A 27 -9.46 2.91 17.17
C GLY A 27 -9.26 2.87 15.65
N PRO A 28 -8.60 1.84 15.08
CA PRO A 28 -8.57 1.63 13.65
C PRO A 28 -9.94 1.15 13.15
N ILE A 29 -10.43 1.74 12.06
CA ILE A 29 -11.72 1.42 11.44
C ILE A 29 -11.60 0.79 10.06
N SER A 30 -10.47 0.98 9.38
CA SER A 30 -10.19 0.37 8.08
C SER A 30 -8.69 0.20 7.93
N TRP A 31 -8.25 -0.95 7.44
CA TRP A 31 -6.86 -1.25 7.18
C TRP A 31 -6.72 -2.26 6.05
N ILE A 32 -5.59 -2.21 5.36
CA ILE A 32 -5.22 -3.22 4.38
C ILE A 32 -3.74 -3.56 4.50
N SER A 33 -3.40 -4.78 4.10
CA SER A 33 -2.07 -5.15 3.65
C SER A 33 -2.24 -6.04 2.44
N LYS A 34 -1.85 -5.56 1.26
CA LYS A 34 -2.13 -6.23 -0.03
C LYS A 34 -0.97 -6.10 -0.99
N LYS A 35 -0.55 -7.22 -1.56
CA LYS A 35 0.42 -7.24 -2.65
C LYS A 35 -0.17 -6.56 -3.89
N GLN A 36 0.58 -5.63 -4.49
CA GLN A 36 0.20 -4.96 -5.72
C GLN A 36 0.08 -5.96 -6.86
N ASN A 37 -0.82 -5.73 -7.81
CA ASN A 37 -1.03 -6.64 -8.94
C ASN A 37 0.11 -6.59 -9.96
N VAL A 38 0.81 -5.47 -10.04
CA VAL A 38 1.89 -5.19 -10.99
C VAL A 38 3.15 -4.77 -10.25
N VAL A 39 4.30 -4.93 -10.88
CA VAL A 39 5.59 -4.50 -10.36
C VAL A 39 5.72 -2.98 -10.53
N SER A 40 6.10 -2.29 -9.46
CA SER A 40 6.42 -0.85 -9.50
C SER A 40 7.89 -0.65 -9.87
N ILE A 41 8.18 0.28 -10.79
CA ILE A 41 9.54 0.56 -11.26
C ILE A 41 10.31 1.51 -10.32
N SER A 42 9.63 2.15 -9.37
CA SER A 42 10.24 3.00 -8.34
C SER A 42 9.46 2.95 -7.02
N SER A 43 10.09 3.36 -5.92
CA SER A 43 9.41 3.55 -4.64
C SER A 43 8.30 4.60 -4.73
N THR A 44 8.53 5.71 -5.44
CA THR A 44 7.50 6.75 -5.66
C THR A 44 6.26 6.20 -6.35
N GLU A 45 6.44 5.33 -7.35
CA GLU A 45 5.30 4.68 -8.01
C GLU A 45 4.57 3.71 -7.09
N ALA A 46 5.30 2.93 -6.28
CA ALA A 46 4.71 2.02 -5.30
C ALA A 46 3.84 2.79 -4.29
N GLU A 47 4.36 3.89 -3.76
CA GLU A 47 3.65 4.80 -2.85
C GLU A 47 2.43 5.44 -3.52
N TYR A 48 2.57 5.91 -4.76
CA TYR A 48 1.46 6.48 -5.51
C TYR A 48 0.32 5.47 -5.72
N ARG A 49 0.65 4.22 -6.07
CA ARG A 49 -0.33 3.14 -6.22
C ARG A 49 -1.01 2.81 -4.89
N ALA A 50 -0.26 2.84 -3.79
CA ALA A 50 -0.81 2.64 -2.45
C ALA A 50 -1.81 3.73 -2.08
N ALA A 51 -1.41 5.00 -2.23
CA ALA A 51 -2.26 6.16 -1.96
C ALA A 51 -3.55 6.15 -2.82
N ARG A 52 -3.42 5.85 -4.12
CA ARG A 52 -4.57 5.72 -5.02
C ARG A 52 -5.50 4.59 -4.57
N GLY A 53 -4.95 3.45 -4.15
CA GLY A 53 -5.73 2.32 -3.64
C GLY A 53 -6.52 2.68 -2.38
N ALA A 54 -5.90 3.39 -1.44
CA ALA A 54 -6.52 3.77 -0.18
C ALA A 54 -7.67 4.79 -0.32
N VAL A 55 -7.65 5.64 -1.37
CA VAL A 55 -8.67 6.68 -1.60
C VAL A 55 -9.85 6.18 -2.44
N CYS A 56 -9.60 5.26 -3.37
CA CYS A 56 -10.58 4.81 -4.36
C CYS A 56 -11.11 3.39 -4.09
N GLU A 57 -11.06 2.92 -2.85
CA GLU A 57 -11.59 1.60 -2.48
C GLU A 57 -13.12 1.54 -2.48
#